data_AF-A0A177EEG1-F1
#
_entry.id   AF-A0A177EEG1-F1
#
_cell.length_a   1.000
_cell.length_b   1.000
_cell.length_c   1.000
_cell.angle_alpha   90.00
_cell.angle_beta   90.00
_cell.angle_gamma   90.00
#
_symmetry.space_group_name_H-M   'P 1'
#
loop_
_entity.id
_entity.type
_entity.pdbx_description
1 polymer ?
#
loop_
_entity_poly.entity_id
_entity_poly.type
_entity_poly.pdbx_seq_one_letter_code
_entity_poly.pdbx_strand_id
1 'polypeptide(L)'
;MLIEILDGIKGCLIYIKNPEYTSENTIIRSILQHPHKIYKEGEYTIIRTSKIFPTEVTDSLEMQLNSELEDKMRSVLQRIECKCNCTAIQNTSVLRLPADGWEELIDMWSCHDREFSHLTEQEMKPKKNGVLYSTLHLIIEKERAPNCIEIIKEENTKRSSEKYTKIFYNQIVTNISDEYFLFYYLYDILQTRQEIEISVNSKIYNIRLVDITYTYNGHITDKPKFNLSLKLAYKKISTDEPHSVSLLNINKYYTEALADLLDKNSTGIEMNSRIISFISKI
;
A
#
# COMPACT_ATOMS: atom_id res chain seq x y z
N MET A 1 -6.39 -10.36 19.26
CA MET A 1 -6.91 -9.01 19.58
C MET A 1 -6.44 -8.00 18.55
N LEU A 2 -7.36 -7.22 17.96
CA LEU A 2 -7.09 -6.13 17.03
C LEU A 2 -7.63 -4.82 17.61
N ILE A 3 -6.81 -3.79 17.77
CA ILE A 3 -7.23 -2.45 18.23
C ILE A 3 -7.13 -1.48 17.06
N GLU A 4 -8.20 -0.74 16.74
CA GLU A 4 -8.28 0.29 15.71
C GLU A 4 -8.37 1.70 16.36
N ILE A 5 -7.40 2.57 16.09
CA ILE A 5 -7.41 3.96 16.57
C ILE A 5 -7.66 4.89 15.39
N LEU A 6 -8.77 5.63 15.44
CA LEU A 6 -9.12 6.63 14.43
C LEU A 6 -8.48 7.96 14.81
N ASP A 7 -7.58 8.46 13.97
CA ASP A 7 -6.97 9.76 14.18
C ASP A 7 -8.02 10.87 14.01
N GLY A 8 -7.94 11.94 14.81
CA GLY A 8 -8.93 13.03 14.83
C GLY A 8 -10.32 12.69 15.40
N ILE A 9 -10.65 11.43 15.67
CA ILE A 9 -11.88 11.02 16.36
C ILE A 9 -11.56 10.79 17.84
N LYS A 10 -12.40 11.31 18.74
CA LYS A 10 -12.23 11.23 20.22
C LYS A 10 -12.38 9.80 20.79
N GLY A 11 -12.05 8.75 20.04
CA GLY A 11 -12.11 7.38 20.53
C GLY A 11 -11.59 6.35 19.53
N CYS A 12 -11.29 5.16 20.04
CA CYS A 12 -10.83 3.99 19.32
C CYS A 12 -11.85 2.85 19.43
N LEU A 13 -11.81 1.94 18.46
CA LEU A 13 -12.60 0.72 18.43
C LEU A 13 -11.68 -0.48 18.68
N ILE A 14 -12.10 -1.40 19.53
CA ILE A 14 -11.27 -2.52 19.96
C ILE A 14 -12.02 -3.79 19.65
N TYR A 15 -11.48 -4.55 18.70
CA TYR A 15 -12.03 -5.79 18.20
C TYR A 15 -11.35 -6.96 18.89
N ILE A 16 -12.08 -7.65 19.75
CA ILE A 16 -11.59 -8.77 20.55
C ILE A 16 -12.30 -10.03 20.06
N LYS A 17 -11.55 -11.08 19.66
CA LYS A 17 -12.19 -12.36 19.34
C LYS A 17 -12.90 -12.87 20.60
N ASN A 18 -14.13 -13.37 20.47
CA ASN A 18 -14.97 -13.82 21.59
C ASN A 18 -14.27 -14.80 22.54
N PRO A 19 -13.47 -15.79 22.08
CA PRO A 19 -12.69 -16.65 22.97
C PRO A 19 -11.65 -15.91 23.83
N GLU A 20 -11.19 -14.74 23.37
CA GLU A 20 -10.21 -13.90 24.09
C GLU A 20 -10.89 -12.90 25.05
N TYR A 21 -12.21 -12.68 24.90
CA TYR A 21 -13.00 -11.76 25.71
C TYR A 21 -13.50 -12.42 26.99
N THR A 22 -12.61 -12.57 27.98
CA THR A 22 -12.98 -13.04 29.32
C THR A 22 -12.92 -11.91 30.35
N SER A 23 -13.83 -11.92 31.33
CA SER A 23 -13.87 -10.95 32.45
C SER A 23 -12.64 -11.03 33.36
N GLU A 24 -11.85 -12.08 33.22
CA GLU A 24 -10.60 -12.38 33.93
C GLU A 24 -9.38 -11.81 33.21
N ASN A 25 -9.51 -11.36 31.96
CA ASN A 25 -8.43 -10.73 31.22
C ASN A 25 -8.16 -9.31 31.75
N THR A 26 -7.11 -9.19 32.57
CA THR A 26 -6.73 -7.97 33.30
C THR A 26 -6.51 -6.77 32.40
N ILE A 27 -6.07 -6.96 31.16
CA ILE A 27 -5.84 -5.82 30.28
C ILE A 27 -7.08 -5.44 29.46
N ILE A 28 -7.97 -6.38 29.15
CA ILE A 28 -9.32 -6.02 28.69
C ILE A 28 -9.99 -5.13 29.76
N ARG A 29 -9.84 -5.45 31.05
CA ARG A 29 -10.27 -4.55 32.13
C ARG A 29 -9.56 -3.19 32.11
N SER A 30 -8.25 -3.15 31.88
CA SER A 30 -7.48 -1.88 31.81
C SER A 30 -7.95 -1.00 30.64
N ILE A 31 -8.17 -1.60 29.48
CA ILE A 31 -8.71 -0.95 28.28
C ILE A 31 -10.16 -0.50 28.51
N LEU A 32 -10.95 -1.31 29.21
CA LEU A 32 -12.33 -1.05 29.63
C LEU A 32 -12.43 -0.11 30.84
N GLN A 33 -11.37 0.58 31.28
CA GLN A 33 -11.51 1.53 32.38
C GLN A 33 -12.46 2.68 32.00
N HIS A 34 -12.55 3.02 30.72
CA HIS A 34 -13.44 4.05 30.20
C HIS A 34 -14.14 3.60 28.90
N PRO A 35 -14.97 2.54 28.93
CA PRO A 35 -15.68 2.07 27.76
C PRO A 35 -16.88 2.99 27.52
N HIS A 36 -16.95 3.55 26.33
CA HIS A 36 -18.10 4.35 25.93
C HIS A 36 -19.27 3.46 25.47
N LYS A 37 -18.98 2.36 24.75
CA LYS A 37 -20.00 1.40 24.30
C LYS A 37 -19.37 0.05 23.96
N ILE A 38 -20.09 -1.04 24.20
CA ILE A 38 -19.69 -2.42 23.87
C ILE A 38 -20.72 -3.01 22.91
N TYR A 39 -20.25 -3.68 21.87
CA TYR A 39 -21.05 -4.35 20.86
C TYR A 39 -20.56 -5.79 20.70
N LYS A 40 -21.43 -6.69 20.25
CA LYS A 40 -21.08 -8.06 19.86
C LYS A 40 -21.45 -8.26 18.40
N GLU A 41 -20.51 -8.74 17.59
CA GLU A 41 -20.67 -8.93 16.16
C GLU A 41 -19.93 -10.19 15.71
N GLY A 42 -20.69 -11.25 15.37
CA GLY A 42 -20.12 -12.55 14.99
C GLY A 42 -19.18 -13.11 16.05
N GLU A 43 -17.94 -13.40 15.64
CA GLU A 43 -16.88 -13.88 16.52
C GLU A 43 -16.17 -12.78 17.32
N TYR A 44 -16.64 -11.53 17.29
CA TYR A 44 -15.96 -10.40 17.93
C TYR A 44 -16.82 -9.65 18.95
N THR A 45 -16.16 -9.17 20.00
CA THR A 45 -16.63 -8.13 20.91
C THR A 45 -15.93 -6.82 20.57
N ILE A 46 -16.70 -5.80 20.23
CA ILE A 46 -16.21 -4.48 19.81
C ILE A 46 -16.41 -3.50 20.96
N ILE A 47 -15.35 -2.84 21.40
CA ILE A 47 -15.40 -1.83 22.48
C ILE A 47 -15.01 -0.48 21.90
N ARG A 48 -15.87 0.53 22.08
CA ARG A 48 -15.51 1.93 21.84
C ARG A 48 -14.97 2.56 23.12
N THR A 49 -13.77 3.12 23.11
CA THR A 49 -13.22 3.89 24.25
C THR A 49 -12.59 5.20 23.79
N SER A 50 -12.57 6.22 24.65
CA SER A 50 -12.35 7.62 24.29
C SER A 50 -10.89 8.04 24.07
N LYS A 51 -9.90 7.24 24.51
CA LYS A 51 -8.47 7.40 24.20
C LYS A 51 -7.69 6.32 24.94
N ILE A 52 -6.78 5.62 24.26
CA ILE A 52 -5.82 4.74 24.93
C ILE A 52 -4.50 5.47 25.17
N PHE A 53 -4.10 6.40 24.27
CA PHE A 53 -2.83 7.13 24.34
C PHE A 53 -2.95 8.55 23.77
N PRO A 54 -2.05 9.48 24.17
CA PRO A 54 -1.93 10.79 23.53
C PRO A 54 -1.33 10.65 22.12
N THR A 55 -2.03 11.19 21.12
CA THR A 55 -1.50 11.38 19.76
C THR A 55 -0.78 12.73 19.71
N GLU A 56 0.50 12.75 19.36
CA GLU A 56 1.23 14.00 19.10
C GLU A 56 0.77 14.60 17.76
N VAL A 57 0.56 15.92 17.75
CA VAL A 57 0.27 16.68 16.53
C VAL A 57 1.55 16.72 15.70
N THR A 58 1.49 16.15 14.51
CA THR A 58 2.61 16.11 13.58
C THR A 58 2.13 16.60 12.20
N ASP A 59 3.05 16.79 11.25
CA ASP A 59 2.77 17.25 9.89
C ASP A 59 1.63 16.48 9.22
N SER A 60 1.09 16.95 8.09
CA SER A 60 0.04 16.18 7.40
C SER A 60 0.50 14.74 7.15
N LEU A 61 -0.36 13.76 7.46
CA LEU A 61 -0.04 12.32 7.36
C LEU A 61 0.51 11.95 5.97
N GLU A 62 -0.02 12.60 4.93
CA GLU A 62 0.43 12.48 3.56
C GLU A 62 1.90 12.90 3.37
N MET A 63 2.29 14.08 3.89
CA MET A 63 3.67 14.56 3.80
C MET A 63 4.63 13.62 4.54
N GLN A 64 4.23 13.10 5.70
CA GLN A 64 5.04 12.15 6.46
C GLN A 64 5.24 10.84 5.69
N LEU A 65 4.16 10.29 5.14
CA LEU A 65 4.21 9.04 4.37
C LEU A 65 5.07 9.18 3.13
N ASN A 66 4.89 10.27 2.38
CA ASN A 66 5.67 10.54 1.18
C ASN A 66 7.16 10.70 1.49
N SER A 67 7.50 11.47 2.52
CA SER A 67 8.90 11.67 2.93
C SER A 67 9.56 10.37 3.38
N GLU A 68 8.86 9.55 4.18
CA GLU A 68 9.38 8.25 4.64
C GLU A 68 9.64 7.29 3.48
N LEU A 69 8.71 7.19 2.53
CA LEU A 69 8.88 6.34 1.35
C LEU A 69 10.07 6.81 0.53
N GLU A 70 10.19 8.12 0.28
CA GLU A 70 11.32 8.66 -0.48
C GLU A 70 12.67 8.34 0.16
N ASP A 71 12.82 8.56 1.47
CA ASP A 71 14.08 8.32 2.17
C ASP A 71 14.48 6.84 2.13
N LYS A 72 13.53 5.93 2.36
CA LYS A 72 13.76 4.48 2.26
C LYS A 72 14.12 4.06 0.84
N MET A 73 13.38 4.54 -0.15
CA MET A 73 13.63 4.18 -1.55
C MET A 73 14.96 4.74 -2.06
N ARG A 74 15.34 5.95 -1.65
CA ARG A 74 16.68 6.51 -1.95
C ARG A 74 17.78 5.61 -1.40
N SER A 75 17.63 5.09 -0.18
CA SER A 75 18.61 4.17 0.41
C SER A 75 18.71 2.85 -0.37
N VAL A 76 17.57 2.20 -0.66
CA VAL A 76 17.55 0.89 -1.33
C VAL A 76 17.98 0.97 -2.79
N LEU A 77 17.62 2.04 -3.50
CA LEU A 77 17.86 2.15 -4.94
C LEU A 77 19.23 2.71 -5.33
N GLN A 78 20.08 3.08 -4.37
CA GLN A 78 21.49 3.40 -4.68
C GLN A 78 22.22 2.20 -5.28
N ARG A 79 21.90 0.99 -4.81
CA ARG A 79 22.50 -0.27 -5.27
C ARG A 79 21.41 -1.32 -5.49
N ILE A 80 21.18 -1.69 -6.74
CA ILE A 80 20.18 -2.68 -7.14
C ILE A 80 20.86 -4.01 -7.45
N GLU A 81 20.38 -5.10 -6.87
CA GLU A 81 20.87 -6.46 -7.12
C GLU A 81 19.72 -7.39 -7.51
N CYS A 82 19.92 -8.31 -8.45
CA CYS A 82 18.92 -9.35 -8.73
C CYS A 82 18.83 -10.33 -7.55
N LYS A 83 17.72 -11.06 -7.40
CA LYS A 83 17.59 -12.15 -6.39
C LYS A 83 18.65 -13.25 -6.49
N CYS A 84 19.24 -13.42 -7.65
CA CYS A 84 20.35 -14.33 -7.94
C CYS A 84 21.73 -13.80 -7.56
N ASN A 85 21.85 -12.56 -7.10
CA ASN A 85 23.10 -11.85 -6.82
C ASN A 85 24.11 -11.86 -7.99
N CYS A 86 23.60 -11.97 -9.22
CA CYS A 86 24.36 -12.13 -10.46
C CYS A 86 25.08 -10.82 -10.88
N THR A 87 24.41 -9.68 -10.65
CA THR A 87 24.91 -8.34 -11.02
C THR A 87 24.41 -7.31 -10.02
N ALA A 88 25.28 -6.36 -9.64
CA ALA A 88 24.92 -5.18 -8.86
C ALA A 88 25.02 -3.92 -9.72
N ILE A 89 23.98 -3.10 -9.72
CA ILE A 89 23.88 -1.84 -10.46
C ILE A 89 24.02 -0.69 -9.47
N GLN A 90 25.01 0.16 -9.68
CA GLN A 90 25.17 1.42 -8.94
C GLN A 90 24.44 2.54 -9.65
N ASN A 91 23.63 3.29 -8.91
CA ASN A 91 22.84 4.41 -9.43
C ASN A 91 23.35 5.75 -8.93
N THR A 92 23.41 6.72 -9.83
CA THR A 92 23.85 8.10 -9.52
C THR A 92 22.70 9.02 -9.15
N SER A 93 21.47 8.66 -9.53
CA SER A 93 20.28 9.43 -9.20
C SER A 93 19.07 8.53 -9.03
N VAL A 94 18.25 8.83 -8.01
CA VAL A 94 16.98 8.15 -7.73
C VAL A 94 15.91 9.23 -7.69
N LEU A 95 14.90 9.11 -8.55
CA LEU A 95 13.79 10.06 -8.65
C LEU A 95 12.46 9.29 -8.65
N ARG A 96 11.50 9.73 -7.84
CA ARG A 96 10.15 9.17 -7.87
C ARG A 96 9.48 9.57 -9.17
N LEU A 97 8.74 8.65 -9.78
CA LEU A 97 7.83 8.97 -10.87
C LEU A 97 6.77 9.93 -10.31
N PRO A 98 6.44 11.02 -11.03
CA PRO A 98 5.31 11.87 -10.66
C PRO A 98 4.05 11.03 -10.48
N ALA A 99 3.23 11.42 -9.50
CA ALA A 99 1.88 10.86 -9.40
C ALA A 99 1.07 11.23 -10.65
N ASP A 100 0.07 10.42 -11.00
CA ASP A 100 -0.91 10.77 -12.03
C ASP A 100 -1.50 12.17 -11.72
N GLY A 101 -1.52 13.09 -12.69
CA GLY A 101 -2.07 14.44 -12.53
C GLY A 101 -1.05 15.59 -12.40
N TRP A 102 0.25 15.33 -12.55
CA TRP A 102 1.24 16.43 -12.65
C TRP A 102 0.99 17.31 -13.89
N GLU A 103 0.38 16.74 -14.94
CA GLU A 103 -0.09 17.47 -16.11
C GLU A 103 -1.16 18.51 -15.73
N GLU A 104 -2.08 18.17 -14.81
CA GLU A 104 -3.10 19.09 -14.30
C GLU A 104 -2.49 20.22 -13.46
N LEU A 105 -1.42 19.91 -12.69
CA LEU A 105 -0.68 20.91 -11.92
C LEU A 105 0.06 21.91 -12.83
N ILE A 106 0.55 21.44 -13.97
CA ILE A 106 1.17 22.30 -14.99
C ILE A 106 0.17 23.30 -15.56
N ASP A 107 -1.05 22.83 -15.84
CA ASP A 107 -2.13 23.69 -16.32
C ASP A 107 -2.56 24.70 -15.24
N MET A 108 -2.53 24.33 -13.95
CA MET A 108 -2.85 25.24 -12.84
C MET A 108 -1.73 26.24 -12.49
N TRP A 109 -0.47 25.93 -12.80
CA TRP A 109 0.69 26.81 -12.53
C TRP A 109 0.84 27.93 -13.57
N SER A 110 0.25 27.78 -14.75
CA SER A 110 0.25 28.84 -15.73
C SER A 110 -0.97 29.74 -15.56
N CYS A 111 -0.77 30.96 -15.08
CA CYS A 111 -1.78 32.01 -15.15
C CYS A 111 -2.05 32.52 -16.59
N HIS A 112 -1.34 31.95 -17.58
CA HIS A 112 -1.46 32.25 -19.00
C HIS A 112 -1.64 30.94 -19.77
N ASP A 113 -2.89 30.62 -20.16
CA ASP A 113 -3.26 29.46 -20.97
C ASP A 113 -2.11 29.00 -21.91
N ARG A 114 -1.53 27.83 -21.59
CA ARG A 114 -0.61 27.03 -22.44
C ARG A 114 0.89 27.32 -22.37
N GLU A 115 1.43 28.11 -21.43
CA GLU A 115 2.89 28.32 -21.35
C GLU A 115 3.68 27.01 -21.21
N PHE A 116 3.07 26.01 -20.57
CA PHE A 116 3.67 24.72 -20.28
C PHE A 116 3.01 23.53 -20.98
N SER A 117 2.13 23.76 -21.96
CA SER A 117 1.45 22.66 -22.68
C SER A 117 2.45 21.68 -23.32
N HIS A 118 3.59 22.20 -23.78
CA HIS A 118 4.69 21.41 -24.33
C HIS A 118 5.38 20.47 -23.32
N LEU A 119 5.20 20.69 -22.01
CA LEU A 119 5.71 19.78 -20.98
C LEU A 119 4.87 18.49 -20.91
N THR A 120 3.57 18.55 -21.25
CA THR A 120 2.70 17.36 -21.30
C THR A 120 3.15 16.34 -22.35
N GLU A 121 3.87 16.80 -23.38
CA GLU A 121 4.42 15.96 -24.45
C GLU A 121 5.80 15.38 -24.12
N GLN A 122 6.41 15.73 -22.98
CA GLN A 122 7.74 15.22 -22.62
C GLN A 122 7.66 13.81 -22.04
N GLU A 123 8.31 12.86 -22.73
CA GLU A 123 8.52 11.52 -22.19
C GLU A 123 9.48 11.55 -21.00
N MET A 124 8.97 11.18 -19.82
CA MET A 124 9.79 11.02 -18.62
C MET A 124 10.80 9.88 -18.78
N LYS A 125 12.09 10.20 -18.65
CA LYS A 125 13.19 9.25 -18.83
C LYS A 125 14.21 9.39 -17.70
N PRO A 126 14.71 8.28 -17.13
CA PRO A 126 15.78 8.35 -16.14
C PRO A 126 17.04 8.96 -16.78
N LYS A 127 17.81 9.71 -16.00
CA LYS A 127 19.15 10.17 -16.39
C LYS A 127 20.05 8.97 -16.65
N LYS A 128 21.14 9.18 -17.40
CA LYS A 128 22.19 8.15 -17.56
C LYS A 128 22.70 7.73 -16.17
N ASN A 129 22.78 6.42 -15.93
CA ASN A 129 23.06 5.83 -14.61
C ASN A 129 22.05 6.15 -13.49
N GLY A 130 20.90 6.75 -13.81
CA GLY A 130 19.81 7.01 -12.89
C GLY A 130 18.70 5.97 -12.97
N VAL A 131 17.77 6.05 -12.02
CA VAL A 131 16.53 5.27 -12.01
C VAL A 131 15.34 6.20 -11.75
N LEU A 132 14.22 5.90 -12.40
CA LEU A 132 12.91 6.40 -12.01
C LEU A 132 12.19 5.30 -11.25
N TYR A 133 11.50 5.61 -10.15
CA TYR A 133 10.81 4.60 -9.37
C TYR A 133 9.36 4.98 -9.05
N SER A 134 8.48 4.00 -9.12
CA SER A 134 7.11 4.03 -8.62
C SER A 134 7.02 3.17 -7.36
N THR A 135 5.83 3.06 -6.79
CA THR A 135 5.56 2.32 -5.56
C THR A 135 5.73 0.80 -5.70
N LEU A 136 5.58 0.24 -6.92
CA LEU A 136 5.74 -1.21 -7.18
C LEU A 136 6.86 -1.59 -8.15
N HIS A 137 7.43 -0.62 -8.88
CA HIS A 137 8.41 -0.90 -9.92
C HIS A 137 9.37 0.27 -10.12
N LEU A 138 10.45 0.03 -10.86
CA LEU A 138 11.43 1.02 -11.28
C LEU A 138 11.72 0.92 -12.78
N ILE A 139 12.23 1.99 -13.37
CA ILE A 139 12.59 2.12 -14.78
C ILE A 139 14.08 2.45 -14.88
N ILE A 140 14.82 1.64 -15.64
CA ILE A 140 16.26 1.80 -15.88
C ILE A 140 16.62 1.58 -17.35
N GLU A 141 17.84 1.98 -17.74
CA GLU A 141 18.38 1.65 -19.07
C GLU A 141 18.48 0.13 -19.25
N LYS A 142 17.95 -0.37 -20.36
CA LYS A 142 17.85 -1.80 -20.68
C LYS A 142 19.19 -2.52 -20.65
N GLU A 143 20.24 -1.87 -21.13
CA GLU A 143 21.61 -2.42 -21.16
C GLU A 143 22.22 -2.59 -19.75
N ARG A 144 21.68 -1.89 -18.74
CA ARG A 144 22.13 -1.99 -17.35
C ARG A 144 21.40 -3.08 -16.58
N ALA A 145 20.19 -3.45 -17.02
CA ALA A 145 19.39 -4.46 -16.33
C ALA A 145 20.13 -5.81 -16.31
N PRO A 146 20.15 -6.53 -15.18
CA PRO A 146 20.79 -7.85 -15.14
C PRO A 146 20.06 -8.80 -16.08
N ASN A 147 20.79 -9.56 -16.90
CA ASN A 147 20.21 -10.53 -17.84
C ASN A 147 19.31 -11.58 -17.17
N CYS A 148 19.56 -11.81 -15.88
CA CYS A 148 18.85 -12.75 -15.02
C CYS A 148 17.48 -12.23 -14.53
N ILE A 149 17.16 -10.95 -14.75
CA ILE A 149 15.82 -10.40 -14.51
C ILE A 149 14.97 -10.65 -15.75
N GLU A 150 13.92 -11.47 -15.61
CA GLU A 150 12.92 -11.66 -16.65
C GLU A 150 12.21 -10.33 -16.91
N ILE A 151 12.65 -9.63 -17.96
CA ILE A 151 11.92 -8.48 -18.49
C ILE A 151 10.56 -9.01 -18.93
N ILE A 152 9.48 -8.57 -18.27
CA ILE A 152 8.12 -8.92 -18.65
C ILE A 152 7.98 -8.59 -20.14
N LYS A 153 7.95 -9.64 -20.97
CA LYS A 153 7.75 -9.54 -22.43
C LYS A 153 6.28 -9.33 -22.79
N GLU A 154 5.41 -9.23 -21.80
CA GLU A 154 3.98 -9.06 -21.99
C GLU A 154 3.68 -7.57 -22.26
N GLU A 155 3.09 -7.32 -23.43
CA GLU A 155 2.57 -6.05 -23.99
C GLU A 155 3.51 -5.11 -24.76
N ASN A 156 4.76 -5.48 -25.03
CA ASN A 156 5.61 -4.74 -25.98
C ASN A 156 5.84 -5.47 -27.31
N THR A 157 4.82 -6.15 -27.84
CA THR A 157 4.76 -6.46 -29.28
C THR A 157 4.48 -5.17 -30.06
N LYS A 158 5.50 -4.29 -30.18
CA LYS A 158 5.74 -3.41 -31.36
C LYS A 158 6.95 -2.46 -31.28
N ARG A 159 7.76 -2.42 -30.22
CA ARG A 159 8.95 -1.52 -30.21
C ARG A 159 10.22 -2.23 -29.75
N SER A 160 10.94 -2.80 -30.71
CA SER A 160 12.33 -3.26 -30.56
C SER A 160 13.33 -2.13 -30.25
N SER A 161 12.87 -0.89 -30.13
CA SER A 161 13.66 0.33 -29.96
C SER A 161 13.65 0.93 -28.55
N GLU A 162 13.02 0.29 -27.55
CA GLU A 162 12.93 0.88 -26.22
C GLU A 162 14.27 0.78 -25.45
N LYS A 163 14.85 1.95 -25.18
CA LYS A 163 16.11 2.14 -24.44
C LYS A 163 15.98 1.78 -22.95
N TYR A 164 14.78 1.81 -22.40
CA TYR A 164 14.50 1.61 -20.97
C TYR A 164 13.67 0.35 -20.74
N THR A 165 13.71 -0.17 -19.52
CA THR A 165 12.94 -1.36 -19.11
C THR A 165 12.38 -1.18 -17.70
N LYS A 166 11.20 -1.78 -17.47
CA LYS A 166 10.50 -1.80 -16.19
C LYS A 166 10.93 -3.04 -15.41
N ILE A 167 11.33 -2.86 -14.16
CA ILE A 167 11.71 -3.93 -13.23
C ILE A 167 10.86 -3.80 -11.97
N PHE A 168 10.24 -4.90 -11.55
CA PHE A 168 9.43 -4.93 -10.33
C PHE A 168 10.28 -5.27 -9.10
N TYR A 169 9.89 -4.79 -7.92
CA TYR A 169 10.67 -4.99 -6.70
C TYR A 169 10.82 -6.47 -6.32
N ASN A 170 9.84 -7.32 -6.69
CA ASN A 170 9.92 -8.76 -6.48
C ASN A 170 11.00 -9.46 -7.31
N GLN A 171 11.65 -8.77 -8.25
CA GLN A 171 12.72 -9.32 -9.10
C GLN A 171 14.12 -8.96 -8.57
N ILE A 172 14.21 -8.06 -7.60
CA ILE A 172 15.47 -7.57 -7.01
C ILE A 172 15.55 -7.93 -5.53
N VAL A 173 16.72 -7.73 -4.95
CA VAL A 173 16.95 -7.87 -3.51
C VAL A 173 16.63 -6.53 -2.84
N THR A 174 15.69 -6.55 -1.91
CA THR A 174 15.38 -5.44 -1.01
C THR A 174 15.28 -5.97 0.41
N ASN A 175 15.53 -5.10 1.39
CA ASN A 175 15.22 -5.36 2.80
C ASN A 175 13.79 -4.89 3.17
N ILE A 176 12.98 -4.57 2.16
CA ILE A 176 11.62 -4.05 2.28
C ILE A 176 10.64 -5.17 1.97
N SER A 177 9.60 -5.35 2.79
CA SER A 177 8.57 -6.36 2.60
C SER A 177 7.66 -6.04 1.41
N ASP A 178 7.08 -7.07 0.80
CA ASP A 178 6.04 -6.87 -0.23
C ASP A 178 4.81 -6.18 0.37
N GLU A 179 4.49 -6.44 1.65
CA GLU A 179 3.44 -5.75 2.40
C GLU A 179 3.66 -4.24 2.47
N TYR A 180 4.92 -3.79 2.63
CA TYR A 180 5.26 -2.37 2.63
C TYR A 180 4.98 -1.72 1.27
N PHE A 181 5.40 -2.35 0.17
CA PHE A 181 5.11 -1.83 -1.18
C PHE A 181 3.61 -1.80 -1.47
N LEU A 182 2.88 -2.84 -1.09
CA LEU A 182 1.44 -2.92 -1.25
C LEU A 182 0.69 -1.88 -0.41
N PHE A 183 1.15 -1.60 0.82
CA PHE A 183 0.60 -0.54 1.66
C PHE A 183 0.65 0.81 0.94
N TYR A 184 1.83 1.23 0.48
CA TYR A 184 1.96 2.53 -0.19
C TYR A 184 1.23 2.56 -1.52
N TYR A 185 1.20 1.44 -2.26
CA TYR A 185 0.47 1.36 -3.52
C TYR A 185 -1.03 1.56 -3.31
N LEU A 186 -1.60 0.86 -2.31
CA LEU A 186 -3.00 1.00 -1.93
C LEU A 186 -3.31 2.40 -1.40
N TYR A 187 -2.41 2.98 -0.60
CA TYR A 187 -2.54 4.34 -0.11
C TYR A 187 -2.64 5.31 -1.29
N ASP A 188 -1.65 5.32 -2.20
CA ASP A 188 -1.63 6.23 -3.35
C ASP A 188 -2.88 6.06 -4.25
N ILE A 189 -3.23 4.82 -4.61
CA ILE A 189 -4.30 4.58 -5.59
C ILE A 189 -5.70 4.80 -5.03
N LEU A 190 -5.95 4.54 -3.75
CA LEU A 190 -7.27 4.71 -3.13
C LEU A 190 -7.51 6.12 -2.59
N GLN A 191 -6.50 6.99 -2.54
CA GLN A 191 -6.72 8.42 -2.30
C GLN A 191 -7.38 9.09 -3.52
N THR A 192 -7.01 8.66 -4.73
CA THR A 192 -7.54 9.22 -5.98
C THR A 192 -8.77 8.47 -6.51
N ARG A 193 -8.99 7.22 -6.06
CA ARG A 193 -10.09 6.36 -6.50
C ARG A 193 -10.90 5.86 -5.32
N GLN A 194 -12.24 5.92 -5.44
CA GLN A 194 -13.11 5.43 -4.37
C GLN A 194 -13.02 3.91 -4.16
N GLU A 195 -12.87 3.15 -5.24
CA GLU A 195 -12.75 1.69 -5.23
C GLU A 195 -11.79 1.24 -6.34
N ILE A 196 -11.12 0.10 -6.14
CA ILE A 196 -10.29 -0.57 -7.15
C ILE A 196 -10.73 -2.03 -7.29
N GLU A 197 -10.45 -2.61 -8.45
CA GLU A 197 -10.75 -4.01 -8.74
C GLU A 197 -9.49 -4.73 -9.19
N ILE A 198 -9.26 -5.93 -8.63
CA ILE A 198 -8.21 -6.85 -9.07
C ILE A 198 -8.80 -8.23 -9.34
N SER A 199 -8.21 -8.95 -10.28
CA SER A 199 -8.62 -10.32 -10.63
C SER A 199 -7.51 -11.32 -10.31
N VAL A 200 -7.83 -12.34 -9.51
CA VAL A 200 -6.92 -13.44 -9.15
C VAL A 200 -7.69 -14.75 -9.16
N ASN A 201 -7.23 -15.74 -9.94
CA ASN A 201 -7.79 -17.11 -9.97
C ASN A 201 -9.33 -17.16 -10.10
N SER A 202 -9.89 -16.45 -11.10
CA SER A 202 -11.35 -16.33 -11.35
C SER A 202 -12.15 -15.69 -10.21
N LYS A 203 -11.48 -14.93 -9.35
CA LYS A 203 -12.12 -14.09 -8.33
C LYS A 203 -11.79 -12.64 -8.60
N ILE A 204 -12.82 -11.81 -8.58
CA ILE A 204 -12.66 -10.36 -8.57
C ILE A 204 -12.73 -9.89 -7.13
N TYR A 205 -11.71 -9.15 -6.71
CA TYR A 205 -11.68 -8.44 -5.45
C TYR A 205 -11.98 -6.99 -5.74
N ASN A 206 -13.15 -6.52 -5.34
CA ASN A 206 -13.50 -5.11 -5.37
C ASN A 206 -13.17 -4.51 -4.00
N ILE A 207 -12.19 -3.61 -3.94
CA ILE A 207 -11.53 -3.13 -2.73
C ILE A 207 -11.81 -1.64 -2.56
N ARG A 208 -12.15 -1.24 -1.35
CA ARG A 208 -12.44 0.15 -0.97
C ARG A 208 -11.64 0.54 0.26
N LEU A 209 -11.09 1.75 0.26
CA LEU A 209 -10.58 2.37 1.49
C LEU A 209 -11.76 2.84 2.34
N VAL A 210 -11.83 2.35 3.58
CA VAL A 210 -12.80 2.82 4.58
C VAL A 210 -12.18 3.94 5.39
N ASP A 211 -10.96 3.72 5.88
CA ASP A 211 -10.26 4.67 6.73
C ASP A 211 -8.75 4.38 6.78
N ILE A 212 -7.98 5.36 7.24
CA ILE A 212 -6.58 5.20 7.61
C ILE A 212 -6.48 5.27 9.12
N THR A 213 -5.93 4.22 9.72
CA THR A 213 -6.04 4.00 11.16
C THR A 213 -4.79 3.35 11.70
N TYR A 214 -4.59 3.42 13.01
CA TYR A 214 -3.54 2.67 13.68
C TYR A 214 -4.09 1.35 14.20
N THR A 215 -3.41 0.24 13.85
CA THR A 215 -3.75 -1.09 14.35
C THR A 215 -2.73 -1.64 15.32
N TYR A 216 -3.19 -2.43 16.27
CA TYR A 216 -2.34 -3.27 17.09
C TYR A 216 -2.74 -4.73 16.94
N ASN A 217 -1.80 -5.54 16.45
CA ASN A 217 -1.91 -6.98 16.32
C ASN A 217 -0.82 -7.63 17.18
N GLY A 218 -1.19 -8.18 18.33
CA GLY A 218 -0.22 -8.83 19.21
C GLY A 218 -0.79 -9.20 20.57
N HIS A 219 0.07 -9.83 21.38
CA HIS A 219 -0.22 -10.06 22.79
C HIS A 219 -0.29 -8.75 23.54
N ILE A 220 -1.00 -8.74 24.65
CA ILE A 220 -1.21 -7.51 25.37
C ILE A 220 0.05 -7.12 26.13
N THR A 221 0.48 -5.86 26.00
CA THR A 221 1.68 -5.32 26.67
C THR A 221 1.41 -3.92 27.21
N ASP A 222 2.21 -3.46 28.18
CA ASP A 222 2.08 -2.12 28.78
C ASP A 222 2.45 -0.99 27.81
N LYS A 223 3.15 -1.30 26.72
CA LYS A 223 3.61 -0.36 25.69
C LYS A 223 3.33 -0.92 24.30
N PRO A 224 2.04 -1.02 23.90
CA PRO A 224 1.69 -1.54 22.59
C PRO A 224 2.27 -0.63 21.49
N LYS A 225 2.97 -1.22 20.53
CA LYS A 225 3.43 -0.52 19.33
C LYS A 225 2.36 -0.61 18.24
N PHE A 226 1.70 0.51 17.96
CA PHE A 226 0.70 0.57 16.90
C PHE A 226 1.34 0.77 15.54
N ASN A 227 0.77 0.13 14.52
CA ASN A 227 1.19 0.26 13.14
C ASN A 227 0.12 1.01 12.36
N LEU A 228 0.54 2.05 11.63
CA LEU A 228 -0.35 2.70 10.68
C LEU A 228 -0.84 1.66 9.66
N SER A 229 -2.13 1.67 9.36
CA SER A 229 -2.82 0.65 8.58
C SER A 229 -3.94 1.24 7.73
N LEU A 230 -4.15 0.65 6.57
CA LEU A 230 -5.32 0.91 5.74
C LEU A 230 -6.43 -0.04 6.17
N LYS A 231 -7.57 0.51 6.56
CA LYS A 231 -8.80 -0.24 6.78
C LYS A 231 -9.51 -0.39 5.45
N LEU A 232 -9.48 -1.59 4.90
CA LEU A 232 -10.04 -1.90 3.60
C LEU A 232 -11.34 -2.71 3.75
N ALA A 233 -12.33 -2.39 2.94
CA ALA A 233 -13.55 -3.19 2.79
C ALA A 233 -13.57 -3.78 1.38
N TYR A 234 -13.66 -5.10 1.27
CA TYR A 234 -13.61 -5.77 -0.03
C TYR A 234 -14.71 -6.81 -0.24
N LYS A 235 -15.15 -6.97 -1.49
CA LYS A 235 -16.03 -8.06 -1.93
C LYS A 235 -15.25 -9.03 -2.78
N LYS A 236 -15.53 -10.33 -2.59
CA LYS A 236 -15.08 -11.38 -3.51
C LYS A 236 -16.26 -11.76 -4.40
N ILE A 237 -16.09 -11.59 -5.70
CA ILE A 237 -17.07 -12.00 -6.70
C ILE A 237 -16.44 -13.15 -7.47
N SER A 238 -17.09 -14.32 -7.43
CA SER A 238 -16.66 -15.44 -8.27
C SER A 238 -17.17 -15.20 -9.68
N THR A 239 -16.31 -15.38 -10.68
CA THR A 239 -16.69 -15.24 -12.08
C THR A 239 -16.50 -16.56 -12.82
N ASP A 240 -17.47 -16.89 -13.69
CA ASP A 240 -17.41 -18.10 -14.52
C ASP A 240 -16.35 -18.00 -15.63
N GLU A 241 -15.94 -16.77 -15.96
CA GLU A 241 -14.91 -16.48 -16.96
C GLU A 241 -13.75 -15.67 -16.34
N PRO A 242 -12.51 -15.82 -16.85
CA PRO A 242 -11.39 -15.00 -16.43
C PRO A 242 -11.65 -13.54 -16.83
N HIS A 243 -12.00 -12.71 -15.85
CA HIS A 243 -12.09 -11.27 -16.03
C HIS A 243 -10.70 -10.66 -15.96
N SER A 244 -10.28 -9.95 -17.02
CA SER A 244 -9.03 -9.18 -17.02
C SER A 244 -9.31 -7.75 -16.56
N VAL A 245 -9.42 -7.55 -15.24
CA VAL A 245 -9.29 -6.21 -14.69
C VAL A 245 -7.82 -6.00 -14.36
N SER A 246 -7.13 -5.26 -15.22
CA SER A 246 -5.72 -4.88 -15.02
C SER A 246 -5.66 -3.48 -14.43
N LEU A 247 -5.23 -3.37 -13.18
CA LEU A 247 -4.81 -2.08 -12.66
C LEU A 247 -3.49 -1.70 -13.33
N LEU A 248 -3.42 -0.46 -13.82
CA LEU A 248 -2.18 0.09 -14.37
C LEU A 248 -1.08 -0.03 -13.29
N ASN A 249 0.08 -0.56 -13.69
CA ASN A 249 1.32 -0.58 -12.91
C ASN A 249 1.47 -1.58 -11.75
N ILE A 250 0.62 -2.61 -11.66
CA ILE A 250 0.85 -3.80 -10.81
C ILE A 250 1.12 -5.04 -11.69
N ASN A 251 2.07 -5.90 -11.29
CA ASN A 251 2.28 -7.18 -11.98
C ASN A 251 1.48 -8.30 -11.31
N LYS A 252 1.37 -9.44 -12.00
CA LYS A 252 0.69 -10.64 -11.49
C LYS A 252 1.14 -11.04 -10.09
N TYR A 253 2.45 -11.03 -9.81
CA TYR A 253 2.99 -11.37 -8.49
C TYR A 253 2.40 -10.49 -7.39
N TYR A 254 2.42 -9.17 -7.56
CA TYR A 254 1.87 -8.25 -6.58
C TYR A 254 0.34 -8.29 -6.51
N THR A 255 -0.34 -8.60 -7.62
CA THR A 255 -1.79 -8.82 -7.62
C THR A 255 -2.17 -10.04 -6.76
N GLU A 256 -1.45 -11.14 -6.92
CA GLU A 256 -1.63 -12.37 -6.12
C GLU A 256 -1.28 -12.10 -4.65
N ALA A 257 -0.14 -11.45 -4.38
CA ALA A 257 0.28 -11.10 -3.03
C ALA A 257 -0.73 -10.17 -2.33
N LEU A 258 -1.35 -9.24 -3.06
CA LEU A 258 -2.40 -8.37 -2.52
C LEU A 258 -3.66 -9.17 -2.14
N ALA A 259 -4.11 -10.09 -2.99
CA ALA A 259 -5.26 -10.95 -2.68
C ALA A 259 -4.98 -11.83 -1.45
N ASP A 260 -3.80 -12.45 -1.38
CA ASP A 260 -3.37 -13.24 -0.23
C ASP A 260 -3.31 -12.40 1.04
N LEU A 261 -2.80 -11.16 0.95
CA LEU A 261 -2.69 -10.26 2.08
C LEU A 261 -4.06 -9.79 2.60
N LEU A 262 -5.00 -9.50 1.70
CA LEU A 262 -6.38 -9.17 2.06
C LEU A 262 -7.03 -10.29 2.85
N ASP A 263 -6.86 -11.53 2.39
CA ASP A 263 -7.44 -12.72 3.00
C ASP A 263 -6.77 -13.09 4.32
N LYS A 264 -5.44 -13.06 4.37
CA LYS A 264 -4.64 -13.28 5.59
C LYS A 264 -5.02 -12.29 6.69
N ASN A 265 -5.22 -11.02 6.33
CA ASN A 265 -5.51 -9.95 7.29
C ASN A 265 -7.02 -9.65 7.41
N SER A 266 -7.86 -10.50 6.84
CA SER A 266 -9.31 -10.41 7.02
C SER A 266 -9.65 -10.56 8.50
N THR A 267 -10.54 -9.69 8.99
CA THR A 267 -11.06 -9.84 10.34
C THR A 267 -12.21 -10.82 10.41
N GLY A 268 -12.79 -11.26 9.30
CA GLY A 268 -14.05 -12.01 9.30
C GLY A 268 -15.27 -11.16 9.72
N ILE A 269 -15.11 -9.84 9.85
CA ILE A 269 -16.21 -8.90 10.05
C ILE A 269 -16.75 -8.51 8.68
N GLU A 270 -18.07 -8.59 8.53
CA GLU A 270 -18.77 -8.17 7.31
C GLU A 270 -19.56 -6.88 7.55
N MET A 271 -19.31 -5.86 6.73
CA MET A 271 -20.06 -4.61 6.72
C MET A 271 -20.62 -4.36 5.31
N ASN A 272 -21.94 -4.23 5.17
CA ASN A 272 -22.61 -4.04 3.87
C ASN A 272 -22.21 -5.08 2.81
N SER A 273 -22.14 -6.35 3.21
CA SER A 273 -21.68 -7.48 2.39
C SER A 273 -20.23 -7.31 1.87
N ARG A 274 -19.39 -6.57 2.60
CA ARG A 274 -17.94 -6.44 2.37
C ARG A 274 -17.19 -6.99 3.58
N ILE A 275 -16.13 -7.74 3.34
CA ILE A 275 -15.20 -8.22 4.36
C ILE A 275 -14.24 -7.09 4.72
N ILE A 276 -13.97 -6.89 6.01
CA ILE A 276 -12.97 -5.93 6.48
C ILE A 276 -11.58 -6.58 6.57
N SER A 277 -10.57 -5.90 6.06
CA SER A 277 -9.16 -6.29 6.17
C SER A 277 -8.29 -5.10 6.54
N PHE A 278 -7.20 -5.35 7.25
CA PHE A 278 -6.25 -4.31 7.66
C PHE A 278 -4.88 -4.57 7.04
N ILE A 279 -4.41 -3.62 6.25
CA ILE A 279 -3.08 -3.68 5.62
C ILE A 279 -2.17 -2.71 6.36
N SER A 280 -1.25 -3.23 7.15
CA SER A 280 -0.35 -2.44 7.99
C SER A 280 0.95 -2.08 7.27
N LYS A 281 1.47 -0.88 7.55
CA LYS A 281 2.81 -0.42 7.19
C LYS A 281 3.83 -1.07 8.16
N ILE A 282 4.17 -2.34 7.94
CA ILE A 282 5.15 -3.09 8.76
C ILE A 282 6.47 -3.21 8.02
#